data_AF-A0AA47EQK0-F1
#
_entry.id   AF-A0AA47EQK0-F1
#
_cell.length_a   1.000
_cell.length_b   1.000
_cell.length_c   1.000
_cell.angle_alpha   90.00
_cell.angle_beta   90.00
_cell.angle_gamma   90.00
#
_symmetry.space_group_name_H-M   'P 1'
#
loop_
_entity.id
_entity.type
_entity.pdbx_description
1 polymer ?
#
loop_
_entity_poly.entity_id
_entity_poly.type
_entity_poly.pdbx_seq_one_letter_code
_entity_poly.pdbx_strand_id
1 'polypeptide(L)'
;MAEEIYKASSTFRKRMNAVAGEGGVTIRIVPDSEIGHSFGHAATRPGTRTIALTETTASNVQGSHYQSLNILLVELSNLSRANEIAEIRSGFQQWRIGQRRAAHNAERVEYGTIEDMVKYFTEAQPVIESLGYGNPLMWYAAYDYGGGIVPAYRSFEDYYATALSSGHTDVHLNNYSRSEE
;
A
#
# COMPACT_ATOMS: atom_id res chain seq x y z
N MET A 1 13.74 3.67 14.05
CA MET A 1 12.68 4.07 13.10
C MET A 1 11.61 2.98 12.93
N ALA A 2 11.72 2.02 12.00
CA ALA A 2 10.67 1.00 11.82
C ALA A 2 10.48 0.08 13.05
N GLU A 3 11.55 -0.22 13.80
CA GLU A 3 11.45 -1.00 15.04
C GLU A 3 10.62 -0.31 16.13
N GLU A 4 10.70 1.02 16.23
CA GLU A 4 9.96 1.78 17.25
C GLU A 4 8.47 1.81 16.91
N ILE A 5 8.14 1.99 15.63
CA ILE A 5 6.77 1.86 15.12
C ILE A 5 6.28 0.42 15.33
N TYR A 6 7.12 -0.60 15.09
CA TYR A 6 6.79 -2.00 15.34
C TYR A 6 6.48 -2.26 16.81
N LYS A 7 7.18 -1.61 17.74
CA LYS A 7 6.89 -1.71 19.18
C LYS A 7 5.58 -1.01 19.54
N ALA A 8 5.36 0.19 19.01
CA ALA A 8 4.23 1.06 19.36
C ALA A 8 2.89 0.66 18.70
N SER A 9 2.90 0.16 17.45
CA SER A 9 1.69 -0.19 16.71
C SER A 9 1.45 -1.70 16.71
N SER A 10 0.29 -2.11 17.24
CA SER A 10 -0.19 -3.49 17.18
C SER A 10 -0.56 -3.92 15.77
N THR A 11 -1.15 -3.00 14.99
CA THR A 11 -1.55 -3.24 13.61
C THR A 11 -0.30 -3.43 12.74
N PHE A 12 0.71 -2.56 12.87
CA PHE A 12 1.94 -2.67 12.09
C PHE A 12 2.68 -3.97 12.42
N ARG A 13 2.80 -4.29 13.71
CA ARG A 13 3.40 -5.56 14.16
C ARG A 13 2.71 -6.78 13.58
N LYS A 14 1.37 -6.80 13.56
CA LYS A 14 0.61 -7.90 12.94
C LYS A 14 0.97 -8.06 11.46
N ARG A 15 1.05 -6.97 10.70
CA ARG A 15 1.40 -7.02 9.28
C ARG A 15 2.84 -7.45 9.03
N MET A 16 3.80 -6.94 9.80
CA MET A 16 5.20 -7.35 9.66
C MET A 16 5.39 -8.82 10.04
N ASN A 17 4.65 -9.33 11.02
CA ASN A 17 4.65 -10.75 11.37
C ASN A 17 4.07 -11.63 10.25
N ALA A 18 3.06 -11.16 9.52
CA ALA A 18 2.57 -11.85 8.33
C ALA A 18 3.65 -11.90 7.24
N VAL A 19 4.30 -10.76 6.94
CA VAL A 19 5.42 -10.72 5.98
C VAL A 19 6.54 -11.68 6.38
N ALA A 20 6.91 -11.71 7.67
CA ALA A 20 7.94 -12.61 8.18
C ALA A 20 7.51 -14.09 8.10
N GLY A 21 6.29 -14.41 8.53
CA GLY A 21 5.75 -15.77 8.53
C GLY A 21 5.61 -16.37 7.13
N GLU A 22 5.46 -15.52 6.11
CA GLU A 22 5.39 -15.93 4.71
C GLU A 22 6.75 -15.95 3.99
N GLY A 23 7.86 -15.90 4.73
CA GLY A 23 9.22 -16.02 4.17
C GLY A 23 9.99 -14.70 4.04
N GLY A 24 9.51 -13.63 4.67
CA GLY A 24 10.19 -12.33 4.67
C GLY A 24 10.03 -11.56 3.36
N VAL A 25 10.97 -10.66 3.10
CA VAL A 25 10.94 -9.76 1.94
C VAL A 25 12.37 -9.48 1.46
N THR A 26 12.54 -9.35 0.15
CA THR A 26 13.76 -8.77 -0.44
C THR A 26 13.48 -7.34 -0.87
N ILE A 27 14.29 -6.38 -0.40
CA ILE A 27 14.21 -4.99 -0.86
C ILE A 27 15.34 -4.77 -1.86
N ARG A 28 15.02 -4.22 -3.04
CA ARG A 28 15.99 -3.86 -4.08
C ARG A 28 15.87 -2.38 -4.41
N ILE A 29 17.00 -1.70 -4.47
CA ILE A 29 17.06 -0.36 -5.07
C ILE A 29 17.21 -0.55 -6.58
N VAL A 30 16.36 0.11 -7.35
CA VAL A 30 16.32 0.00 -8.82
C VAL A 30 16.33 1.39 -9.45
N PRO A 31 16.79 1.55 -10.71
CA PRO A 31 16.69 2.82 -11.42
C PRO A 31 15.24 3.31 -11.48
N ASP A 32 15.03 4.63 -11.37
CA ASP A 32 13.70 5.24 -11.41
C ASP A 32 12.87 4.81 -12.63
N SER A 33 13.53 4.59 -13.78
CA SER A 33 12.90 4.12 -15.01
C SER A 33 12.30 2.71 -14.96
N GLU A 34 12.67 1.88 -13.98
CA GLU A 34 12.15 0.51 -13.84
C GLU A 34 10.71 0.50 -13.31
N ILE A 35 10.26 1.58 -12.67
CA ILE A 35 8.95 1.66 -12.02
C ILE A 35 8.05 2.63 -12.79
N GLY A 36 7.24 2.09 -13.70
CA GLY A 36 6.24 2.85 -14.47
C GLY A 36 4.91 3.09 -13.76
N HIS A 37 4.71 2.52 -12.57
CA HIS A 37 3.48 2.60 -11.76
C HIS A 37 3.78 3.22 -10.37
N SER A 38 2.78 3.43 -9.51
CA SER A 38 2.98 3.98 -8.15
C SER A 38 3.75 5.31 -8.12
N PHE A 39 3.46 6.19 -9.08
CA PHE A 39 4.14 7.48 -9.27
C PHE A 39 5.68 7.39 -9.42
N GLY A 40 6.23 6.20 -9.69
CA GLY A 40 7.68 6.01 -9.90
C GLY A 40 8.51 5.93 -8.62
N HIS A 41 7.94 5.50 -7.50
CA HIS A 41 8.64 5.49 -6.20
C HIS A 41 8.96 4.10 -5.66
N ALA A 42 8.03 3.16 -5.77
CA ALA A 42 8.26 1.77 -5.42
C ALA A 42 7.23 0.84 -6.08
N ALA A 43 7.49 -0.46 -6.02
CA ALA A 43 6.55 -1.48 -6.44
C ALA A 43 6.74 -2.77 -5.63
N THR A 44 5.65 -3.22 -5.00
CA THR A 44 5.54 -4.58 -4.48
C THR A 44 5.41 -5.57 -5.63
N ARG A 45 6.24 -6.62 -5.60
CA ARG A 45 6.22 -7.76 -6.52
C ARG A 45 5.84 -9.02 -5.73
N PRO A 46 4.53 -9.34 -5.58
CA PRO A 46 4.08 -10.41 -4.71
C PRO A 46 4.68 -11.78 -5.06
N GLY A 47 4.76 -12.10 -6.35
CA GLY A 47 5.23 -13.40 -6.83
C GLY A 47 6.68 -13.73 -6.48
N THR A 48 7.53 -12.72 -6.24
CA THR A 48 8.93 -12.90 -5.83
C THR A 48 9.20 -12.39 -4.42
N ARG A 49 8.16 -11.90 -3.71
CA ARG A 49 8.28 -11.22 -2.41
C ARG A 49 9.35 -10.13 -2.41
N THR A 50 9.39 -9.35 -3.49
CA THR A 50 10.35 -8.26 -3.66
C THR A 50 9.65 -6.92 -3.56
N ILE A 51 10.25 -5.97 -2.87
CA ILE A 51 9.92 -4.55 -3.00
C ILE A 51 11.03 -3.90 -3.82
N ALA A 52 10.68 -3.38 -4.99
CA ALA A 52 11.57 -2.52 -5.77
C ALA A 52 11.36 -1.08 -5.29
N LEU A 53 12.43 -0.41 -4.85
CA LEU A 53 12.44 0.98 -4.40
C LEU A 53 13.28 1.78 -5.39
N THR A 54 12.79 2.92 -5.87
CA THR A 54 13.58 3.73 -6.80
C THR A 54 14.76 4.41 -6.12
N GLU A 55 15.80 4.74 -6.89
CA GLU A 55 16.98 5.45 -6.37
C GLU A 55 16.60 6.79 -5.75
N THR A 56 15.71 7.55 -6.41
CA THR A 56 15.20 8.82 -5.87
C THR A 56 14.50 8.61 -4.53
N THR A 57 13.64 7.60 -4.40
CA THR A 57 12.98 7.32 -3.12
C THR A 57 13.96 6.81 -2.07
N ALA A 58 14.96 6.01 -2.46
CA ALA A 58 16.00 5.52 -1.56
C ALA A 58 16.94 6.63 -1.05
N SER A 59 17.10 7.72 -1.81
CA SER A 59 17.88 8.89 -1.39
C SER A 59 17.25 9.67 -0.22
N ASN A 60 15.99 9.37 0.12
CA ASN A 60 15.26 9.87 1.29
C ASN A 60 15.24 11.40 1.43
N VAL A 61 15.03 12.12 0.32
CA VAL A 61 14.92 13.58 0.34
C VAL A 61 13.77 14.03 1.24
N GLN A 62 14.07 14.86 2.24
CA GLN A 62 13.10 15.35 3.22
C GLN A 62 12.01 16.22 2.58
N GLY A 63 10.79 16.13 3.11
CA GLY A 63 9.64 16.95 2.68
C GLY A 63 8.82 16.36 1.53
N SER A 64 9.27 15.28 0.90
CA SER A 64 8.48 14.51 -0.06
C SER A 64 7.52 13.55 0.65
N HIS A 65 6.30 13.38 0.11
CA HIS A 65 5.38 12.31 0.50
C HIS A 65 6.03 10.92 0.32
N TYR A 66 6.98 10.84 -0.62
CA TYR A 66 7.65 9.62 -1.05
C TYR A 66 8.99 9.37 -0.33
N GLN A 67 9.11 9.80 0.93
CA GLN A 67 10.25 9.43 1.77
C GLN A 67 10.31 7.91 1.96
N SER A 68 11.54 7.40 2.13
CA SER A 68 11.79 5.96 2.06
C SER A 68 11.00 5.17 3.10
N LEU A 69 10.87 5.69 4.33
CA LEU A 69 10.09 5.01 5.36
C LEU A 69 8.63 4.84 4.95
N ASN A 70 7.95 5.94 4.59
CA ASN A 70 6.51 5.92 4.28
C ASN A 70 6.23 4.94 3.14
N ILE A 71 7.01 5.05 2.06
CA ILE A 71 6.85 4.18 0.90
C ILE A 71 7.16 2.72 1.25
N LEU A 72 8.22 2.44 2.00
CA LEU A 72 8.48 1.06 2.42
C LEU A 72 7.35 0.51 3.27
N LEU A 73 6.72 1.30 4.15
CA LEU A 73 5.60 0.85 4.97
C LEU A 73 4.34 0.55 4.14
N VAL A 74 4.07 1.35 3.10
CA VAL A 74 3.01 1.08 2.13
C VAL A 74 3.29 -0.24 1.42
N GLU A 75 4.48 -0.42 0.86
CA GLU A 75 4.83 -1.62 0.10
C GLU A 75 4.90 -2.89 0.98
N LEU A 76 5.38 -2.79 2.21
CA LEU A 76 5.34 -3.90 3.17
C LEU A 76 3.91 -4.27 3.55
N SER A 77 3.02 -3.27 3.66
CA SER A 77 1.59 -3.51 3.93
C SER A 77 0.93 -4.17 2.72
N ASN A 78 1.21 -3.72 1.50
CA ASN A 78 0.78 -4.38 0.27
C ASN A 78 1.28 -5.83 0.21
N LEU A 79 2.55 -6.06 0.52
CA LEU A 79 3.13 -7.42 0.54
C LEU A 79 2.47 -8.31 1.60
N SER A 80 2.13 -7.77 2.76
CA SER A 80 1.41 -8.51 3.81
C SER A 80 0.00 -8.98 3.40
N ARG A 81 -0.48 -8.51 2.25
CA ARG A 81 -1.78 -8.83 1.66
C ARG A 81 -1.64 -9.60 0.33
N ALA A 82 -0.43 -10.07 0.01
CA ALA A 82 -0.15 -10.79 -1.22
C ALA A 82 -1.07 -11.99 -1.44
N ASN A 83 -1.42 -12.71 -0.36
CA ASN A 83 -2.34 -13.85 -0.40
C ASN A 83 -3.77 -13.44 -0.78
N GLU A 84 -4.27 -12.30 -0.29
CA GLU A 84 -5.60 -11.76 -0.66
C GLU A 84 -5.66 -11.48 -2.16
N ILE A 85 -4.60 -10.86 -2.72
CA ILE A 85 -4.48 -10.61 -4.16
C ILE A 85 -4.37 -11.91 -4.97
N ALA A 86 -3.63 -12.90 -4.46
CA ALA A 86 -3.49 -14.20 -5.12
C ALA A 86 -4.83 -14.95 -5.19
N GLU A 87 -5.64 -14.89 -4.13
CA GLU A 87 -6.99 -15.48 -4.10
C GLU A 87 -7.92 -14.82 -5.13
N ILE A 88 -7.89 -13.48 -5.24
CA ILE A 88 -8.67 -12.75 -6.24
C ILE A 88 -8.27 -13.17 -7.66
N ARG A 89 -6.96 -13.21 -7.94
CA ARG A 89 -6.43 -13.67 -9.24
C ARG A 89 -6.85 -15.09 -9.56
N SER A 90 -6.70 -16.00 -8.59
CA SER A 90 -7.11 -17.40 -8.74
C SER A 90 -8.61 -17.53 -8.99
N GLY A 91 -9.44 -16.76 -8.29
CA GLY A 91 -10.88 -16.75 -8.49
C GLY A 91 -11.28 -16.27 -9.88
N PHE A 92 -10.61 -15.23 -10.39
CA PHE A 92 -10.84 -14.73 -11.75
C PHE A 92 -10.38 -15.74 -12.82
N GLN A 93 -9.15 -16.26 -12.72
CA GLN A 93 -8.60 -17.24 -13.67
C GLN A 93 -9.41 -18.55 -13.74
N GLN A 94 -10.05 -18.93 -12.63
CA GLN A 94 -10.93 -20.10 -12.57
C GLN A 94 -12.40 -19.74 -12.89
N TRP A 95 -12.67 -18.54 -13.40
CA TRP A 95 -13.99 -18.05 -13.79
C TRP A 95 -15.03 -18.03 -12.65
N ARG A 96 -14.58 -18.05 -11.39
CA ARG A 96 -15.46 -17.99 -10.21
C ARG A 96 -15.99 -16.58 -9.93
N ILE A 97 -15.25 -15.56 -10.36
CA ILE A 97 -15.65 -14.16 -10.29
C ILE A 97 -15.38 -13.48 -11.63
N GLY A 98 -16.26 -12.56 -12.04
CA GLY A 98 -16.07 -11.77 -13.25
C GLY A 98 -15.10 -10.59 -13.06
N GLN A 99 -14.67 -10.00 -14.17
CA GLN A 99 -13.67 -8.92 -14.22
C GLN A 99 -13.99 -7.74 -13.28
N ARG A 100 -15.23 -7.24 -13.31
CA ARG A 100 -15.66 -6.13 -12.44
C ARG A 100 -15.54 -6.46 -10.95
N ARG A 101 -15.84 -7.70 -10.57
CA ARG A 101 -15.74 -8.17 -9.18
C ARG A 101 -14.27 -8.35 -8.78
N ALA A 102 -13.44 -8.86 -9.68
CA ALA A 102 -12.00 -8.97 -9.45
C ALA A 102 -11.36 -7.59 -9.23
N ALA A 103 -11.69 -6.60 -10.07
CA ALA A 103 -11.24 -5.21 -9.92
C ALA A 103 -11.70 -4.61 -8.58
N HIS A 104 -13.00 -4.66 -8.27
CA HIS A 104 -13.52 -4.19 -6.99
C HIS A 104 -12.83 -4.83 -5.78
N ASN A 105 -12.60 -6.15 -5.82
CA ASN A 105 -11.92 -6.84 -4.73
C ASN A 105 -10.45 -6.43 -4.60
N ALA A 106 -9.75 -6.21 -5.72
CA ALA A 106 -8.35 -5.74 -5.69
C ALA A 106 -8.25 -4.34 -5.05
N GLU A 107 -9.12 -3.42 -5.44
CA GLU A 107 -9.22 -2.08 -4.83
C GLU A 107 -9.56 -2.16 -3.34
N ARG A 108 -10.35 -3.14 -2.92
CA ARG A 108 -10.65 -3.35 -1.49
C ARG A 108 -9.41 -3.74 -0.70
N VAL A 109 -8.51 -4.53 -1.29
CA VAL A 109 -7.22 -4.87 -0.68
C VAL A 109 -6.34 -3.62 -0.59
N GLU A 110 -6.24 -2.81 -1.65
CA GLU A 110 -5.47 -1.56 -1.63
C GLU A 110 -6.01 -0.56 -0.60
N TYR A 111 -7.33 -0.40 -0.52
CA TYR A 111 -7.95 0.39 0.53
C TYR A 111 -7.62 -0.14 1.93
N GLY A 112 -7.52 -1.47 2.08
CA GLY A 112 -7.06 -2.08 3.32
C GLY A 112 -5.63 -1.69 3.71
N THR A 113 -4.75 -1.38 2.76
CA THR A 113 -3.42 -0.79 3.04
C THR A 113 -3.56 0.62 3.60
N ILE A 114 -4.45 1.44 3.04
CA ILE A 114 -4.74 2.79 3.56
C ILE A 114 -5.26 2.71 5.01
N GLU A 115 -6.22 1.82 5.28
CA GLU A 115 -6.74 1.63 6.64
C GLU A 115 -5.65 1.20 7.63
N ASP A 116 -4.74 0.33 7.22
CA ASP A 116 -3.63 -0.10 8.06
C ASP A 116 -2.65 1.06 8.31
N MET A 117 -2.30 1.85 7.29
CA MET A 117 -1.41 3.02 7.42
C MET A 117 -1.97 4.06 8.40
N VAL A 118 -3.28 4.33 8.35
CA VAL A 118 -3.96 5.24 9.28
C VAL A 118 -3.92 4.69 10.71
N LYS A 119 -4.13 3.38 10.89
CA LYS A 119 -4.00 2.73 12.21
C LYS A 119 -2.59 2.78 12.74
N TYR A 120 -1.57 2.57 11.90
CA TYR A 120 -0.17 2.70 12.31
C TYR A 120 0.10 4.12 12.81
N PHE A 121 -0.37 5.12 12.07
CA PHE A 121 -0.24 6.52 12.44
C PHE A 121 -0.86 6.78 13.81
N THR A 122 -2.13 6.42 13.99
CA THR A 122 -2.86 6.67 15.25
C THR A 122 -2.25 5.91 16.43
N GLU A 123 -1.87 4.64 16.26
CA GLU A 123 -1.32 3.82 17.34
C GLU A 123 0.10 4.25 17.76
N ALA A 124 0.90 4.72 16.81
CA ALA A 124 2.30 5.07 17.03
C ALA A 124 2.57 6.59 16.90
N GLN A 125 1.54 7.44 17.00
CA GLN A 125 1.62 8.87 16.69
C GLN A 125 2.80 9.58 17.38
N PRO A 126 3.05 9.42 18.69
CA PRO A 126 4.18 10.10 19.35
C PRO A 126 5.54 9.67 18.79
N VAL A 127 5.67 8.41 18.39
CA VAL A 127 6.90 7.86 17.77
C VAL A 127 7.04 8.38 16.34
N ILE A 128 5.96 8.41 15.58
CA ILE A 128 5.96 8.89 14.19
C ILE A 128 6.29 10.39 14.14
N GLU A 129 5.71 11.18 15.06
CA GLU A 129 6.02 12.60 15.20
C GLU A 129 7.48 12.84 15.58
N SER A 130 8.02 12.09 16.55
CA SER A 130 9.42 12.24 16.98
C SER A 130 10.44 11.86 15.91
N LEU A 131 10.05 10.98 14.97
CA LEU A 131 10.85 10.59 13.81
C LEU A 131 10.75 11.57 12.63
N GLY A 132 9.99 12.66 12.76
CA GLY A 132 9.79 13.65 11.70
C GLY A 132 8.74 13.26 10.66
N TYR A 133 7.94 12.22 10.93
CA TYR A 133 6.90 11.70 10.05
C TYR A 133 5.48 12.12 10.48
N GLY A 134 5.37 13.10 11.38
CA GLY A 134 4.11 13.52 12.01
C GLY A 134 3.07 14.19 11.10
N ASN A 135 3.37 14.45 9.82
CA ASN A 135 2.36 14.96 8.90
C ASN A 135 1.41 13.82 8.45
N PRO A 136 0.12 13.84 8.83
CA PRO A 136 -0.81 12.75 8.54
C PRO A 136 -0.98 12.48 7.03
N LEU A 137 -0.84 13.52 6.20
CA LEU A 137 -0.96 13.38 4.75
C LEU A 137 0.08 12.42 4.16
N MET A 138 1.19 12.17 4.86
CA MET A 138 2.20 11.19 4.46
C MET A 138 1.80 9.72 4.73
N TRP A 139 0.70 9.52 5.46
CA TRP A 139 0.22 8.22 5.94
C TRP A 139 -1.19 7.89 5.43
N TYR A 140 -1.64 8.58 4.38
CA TYR A 140 -3.02 8.54 3.90
C TYR A 140 -4.05 8.86 5.00
N ALA A 141 -3.62 9.65 5.98
CA ALA A 141 -4.43 10.13 7.08
C ALA A 141 -4.67 11.63 6.93
N ALA A 142 -5.78 12.11 7.48
CA ALA A 142 -6.16 13.51 7.53
C ALA A 142 -6.76 13.84 8.89
N TYR A 143 -6.82 15.13 9.22
CA TYR A 143 -7.61 15.60 10.35
C TYR A 143 -9.05 15.87 9.89
N ASP A 144 -10.03 15.41 10.65
CA ASP A 144 -11.40 15.87 10.53
C ASP A 144 -11.58 17.27 11.16
N TYR A 145 -12.79 17.83 11.05
CA TYR A 145 -13.10 19.15 11.63
C TYR A 145 -12.99 19.20 13.16
N GLY A 146 -13.04 18.05 13.84
CA GLY A 146 -12.87 17.91 15.29
C GLY A 146 -11.42 17.63 15.72
N GLY A 147 -10.48 17.55 14.78
CA GLY A 147 -9.08 17.21 15.04
C GLY A 147 -8.83 15.71 15.20
N GLY A 148 -9.82 14.85 14.90
CA GLY A 148 -9.66 13.41 14.86
C GLY A 148 -8.88 12.96 13.63
N ILE A 149 -8.04 11.93 13.78
CA ILE A 149 -7.35 11.30 12.65
C ILE A 149 -8.31 10.36 11.93
N VAL A 150 -8.53 10.64 10.64
CA VAL A 150 -9.38 9.85 9.75
C VAL A 150 -8.61 9.46 8.48
N PRO A 151 -9.02 8.41 7.75
CA PRO A 151 -8.45 8.14 6.44
C PRO A 151 -8.69 9.29 5.46
N ALA A 152 -7.75 9.52 4.54
CA ALA A 152 -7.87 10.53 3.49
C ALA A 152 -9.07 10.29 2.56
N TYR A 153 -9.51 9.02 2.44
CA TYR A 153 -10.73 8.61 1.77
C TYR A 153 -11.74 8.11 2.81
N ARG A 154 -12.94 8.72 2.84
CA ARG A 154 -13.89 8.54 3.95
C ARG A 154 -14.46 7.12 4.06
N SER A 155 -14.46 6.38 2.96
CA SER A 155 -14.82 4.97 2.92
C SER A 155 -14.16 4.29 1.73
N PHE A 156 -14.29 2.96 1.66
CA PHE A 156 -13.90 2.21 0.47
C PHE A 156 -14.64 2.72 -0.77
N GLU A 157 -15.93 3.04 -0.66
CA GLU A 157 -16.74 3.48 -1.80
C GLU A 157 -16.25 4.84 -2.35
N ASP A 158 -15.80 5.74 -1.48
CA ASP A 158 -15.18 7.03 -1.84
C ASP A 158 -13.83 6.82 -2.55
N TYR A 159 -12.99 5.96 -1.97
CA TYR A 159 -11.73 5.54 -2.61
C TYR A 159 -11.97 4.89 -3.97
N TYR A 160 -12.91 3.94 -4.06
CA TYR A 160 -13.22 3.20 -5.27
C TYR A 160 -13.79 4.10 -6.36
N ALA A 161 -14.63 5.08 -6.02
CA ALA A 161 -15.10 6.09 -6.96
C ALA A 161 -13.94 6.94 -7.52
N THR A 162 -12.97 7.29 -6.66
CA THR A 162 -11.75 8.00 -7.08
C THR A 162 -10.85 7.13 -7.96
N ALA A 163 -10.71 5.84 -7.63
CA ALA A 163 -9.92 4.89 -8.40
C ALA A 163 -10.54 4.63 -9.80
N LEU A 164 -11.87 4.65 -9.91
CA LEU A 164 -12.58 4.61 -11.19
C LEU A 164 -12.35 5.90 -11.99
N SER A 165 -12.49 7.07 -11.39
CA SER A 165 -12.41 8.35 -12.11
C SER A 165 -10.99 8.71 -12.57
N SER A 166 -9.97 8.20 -11.89
CA SER A 166 -8.55 8.43 -12.22
C SER A 166 -7.96 7.37 -13.16
N GLY A 167 -8.73 6.34 -13.54
CA GLY A 167 -8.20 5.22 -14.34
C GLY A 167 -7.25 4.31 -13.57
N HIS A 168 -7.16 4.42 -12.24
CA HIS A 168 -6.38 3.53 -11.37
C HIS A 168 -6.85 2.07 -11.50
N THR A 169 -8.17 1.87 -11.59
CA THR A 169 -8.79 0.57 -11.86
C THR A 169 -8.56 0.06 -13.29
N ASP A 170 -8.22 0.93 -14.26
CA ASP A 170 -8.05 0.54 -15.66
C ASP A 170 -6.83 -0.35 -15.85
N VAL A 171 -5.78 -0.21 -15.05
CA VAL A 171 -4.63 -1.13 -15.10
C VAL A 171 -5.05 -2.55 -14.75
N HIS A 172 -5.98 -2.73 -13.79
CA HIS A 172 -6.57 -4.04 -13.50
C HIS A 172 -7.56 -4.48 -14.58
N LEU A 173 -8.41 -3.58 -15.08
CA LEU A 173 -9.32 -3.90 -16.19
C LEU A 173 -8.54 -4.32 -17.43
N ASN A 174 -7.43 -3.65 -17.77
CA ASN A 174 -6.54 -3.93 -18.90
C ASN A 174 -5.75 -5.25 -18.75
N ASN A 175 -5.37 -5.62 -17.52
CA ASN A 175 -4.69 -6.89 -17.24
C ASN A 175 -5.65 -8.09 -17.30
N TYR A 176 -6.93 -7.89 -17.01
CA TYR A 176 -7.96 -8.94 -17.04
C TYR A 176 -8.84 -8.92 -18.29
N SER A 177 -8.74 -7.90 -19.15
CA SER A 177 -9.37 -7.86 -20.47
C SER A 177 -8.53 -8.52 -21.56
N ARG A 178 -7.25 -8.80 -21.29
CA ARG A 178 -6.32 -9.48 -22.22
C ARG A 178 -6.42 -11.01 -22.23
N SER A 179 -7.52 -11.58 -21.74
CA SER A 179 -7.77 -13.04 -21.79
C SER A 179 -8.74 -13.45 -22.91
N GLU A 180 -9.00 -12.59 -23.89
CA GLU A 180 -9.81 -12.89 -25.08
C GLU A 180 -9.09 -12.63 -26.43
N GLU A 181 -7.79 -12.93 -26.51
CA GLU A 181 -7.09 -13.22 -27.77
C GLU A 181 -6.24 -14.49 -27.61
#